data_AF-A0A1J3FQS6-F1
#
_entry.id   AF-A0A1J3FQS6-F1
#
_cell.length_a   1.000
_cell.length_b   1.000
_cell.length_c   1.000
_cell.angle_alpha   90.00
_cell.angle_beta   90.00
_cell.angle_gamma   90.00
#
_symmetry.space_group_name_H-M   'P 1'
#
loop_
_entity.id
_entity.type
_entity.pdbx_description
1 polymer ?
#
loop_
_entity_poly.entity_id
_entity_poly.type
_entity_poly.pdbx_seq_one_letter_code
_entity_poly.pdbx_strand_id
1 'polypeptide(L)'
;IGSGNTQIGNANLAYGNNNNIQGSVNTVIGNTNIAAGNGNTILGNTNAVGGNCNTVAGVSNTVLGNTNIATGNTNYISGSSNVVNGVSNGVIGSGNLVVG
;
A
#
# COMPACT_ATOMS: atom_id res chain seq x y z
N ILE A 1 -17.03 5.31 -1.50
CA ILE A 1 -17.56 6.66 -1.15
C ILE A 1 -16.46 7.67 -1.37
N GLY A 2 -16.76 8.84 -1.94
CA GLY A 2 -15.77 9.83 -2.39
C GLY A 2 -15.69 9.90 -3.92
N SER A 3 -14.82 10.75 -4.47
CA SER A 3 -14.80 11.10 -5.90
C SER A 3 -13.50 10.67 -6.61
N GLY A 4 -13.58 10.38 -7.91
CA GLY A 4 -12.40 10.13 -8.74
C GLY A 4 -11.70 8.77 -8.50
N ASN A 5 -12.33 7.82 -7.82
CA ASN A 5 -11.75 6.49 -7.66
C ASN A 5 -11.96 5.64 -8.93
N THR A 6 -10.90 4.99 -9.41
CA THR A 6 -10.93 4.05 -10.54
C THR A 6 -10.60 2.65 -10.05
N GLN A 7 -11.37 1.66 -10.48
CA GLN A 7 -11.23 0.27 -10.04
C GLN A 7 -11.37 -0.68 -11.22
N ILE A 8 -10.35 -1.51 -11.45
CA ILE A 8 -10.33 -2.58 -12.44
C ILE A 8 -10.12 -3.91 -11.70
N GLY A 9 -10.98 -4.90 -11.96
CA GLY A 9 -10.96 -6.21 -11.30
C GLY A 9 -12.15 -6.39 -10.33
N ASN A 10 -12.01 -7.25 -9.32
CA ASN A 10 -13.14 -7.73 -8.53
C ASN A 10 -12.96 -7.57 -7.01
N ALA A 11 -14.06 -7.34 -6.29
CA ALA A 11 -14.09 -7.25 -4.82
C ALA A 11 -13.14 -6.20 -4.21
N ASN A 12 -12.85 -5.11 -4.94
CA ASN A 12 -12.09 -3.99 -4.40
C ASN A 12 -13.02 -3.02 -3.64
N LEU A 13 -12.45 -2.33 -2.66
CA LEU A 13 -13.13 -1.35 -1.82
C LEU A 13 -12.34 -0.04 -1.80
N ALA A 14 -12.99 1.05 -2.20
CA ALA A 14 -12.38 2.37 -2.26
C ALA A 14 -13.21 3.42 -1.49
N TYR A 15 -12.57 4.05 -0.50
CA TYR A 15 -13.10 5.19 0.24
C TYR A 15 -12.13 6.38 0.16
N GLY A 16 -12.65 7.58 -0.05
CA GLY A 16 -11.87 8.80 -0.25
C GLY A 16 -11.75 9.16 -1.73
N ASN A 17 -10.68 9.86 -2.12
CA ASN A 17 -10.63 10.51 -3.43
C ASN A 17 -9.42 10.07 -4.27
N ASN A 18 -9.62 10.00 -5.60
CA ASN A 18 -8.54 9.79 -6.58
C ASN A 18 -7.71 8.51 -6.37
N ASN A 19 -8.28 7.44 -5.81
CA ASN A 19 -7.58 6.16 -5.68
C ASN A 19 -7.68 5.36 -6.97
N ASN A 20 -6.58 4.74 -7.40
CA ASN A 20 -6.54 3.87 -8.58
C ASN A 20 -6.21 2.44 -8.15
N ILE A 21 -7.12 1.49 -8.42
CA ILE A 21 -6.99 0.11 -7.98
C ILE A 21 -7.08 -0.82 -9.19
N GLN A 22 -6.11 -1.70 -9.35
CA GLN A 22 -6.10 -2.76 -10.35
C GLN A 22 -5.82 -4.13 -9.71
N GLY A 23 -6.81 -5.02 -9.71
CA GLY A 23 -6.67 -6.38 -9.19
C GLY A 23 -7.87 -6.78 -8.35
N SER A 24 -7.63 -7.54 -7.27
CA SER A 24 -8.72 -8.18 -6.53
C SER A 24 -8.59 -8.01 -5.03
N VAL A 25 -9.71 -7.87 -4.33
CA VAL A 25 -9.76 -7.90 -2.84
C VAL A 25 -8.90 -6.81 -2.19
N ASN A 26 -8.63 -5.69 -2.88
CA ASN A 26 -7.89 -4.58 -2.27
C ASN A 26 -8.83 -3.67 -1.50
N THR A 27 -8.41 -3.21 -0.33
CA THR A 27 -9.09 -2.18 0.46
C THR A 27 -8.23 -0.92 0.51
N VAL A 28 -8.76 0.19 0.01
CA VAL A 28 -8.05 1.47 -0.06
C VAL A 28 -8.90 2.57 0.56
N ILE A 29 -8.35 3.25 1.56
CA ILE A 29 -9.01 4.33 2.30
C ILE A 29 -8.07 5.53 2.34
N GLY A 30 -8.49 6.64 1.73
CA GLY A 30 -7.77 7.91 1.75
C GLY A 30 -7.67 8.55 0.37
N ASN A 31 -6.57 9.26 0.08
CA ASN A 31 -6.45 10.07 -1.14
C ASN A 31 -5.26 9.69 -2.01
N THR A 32 -5.48 9.64 -3.32
CA THR A 32 -4.40 9.52 -4.32
C THR A 32 -3.54 8.26 -4.16
N ASN A 33 -4.12 7.16 -3.63
CA ASN A 33 -3.38 5.90 -3.52
C ASN A 33 -3.47 5.09 -4.82
N ILE A 34 -2.43 4.31 -5.11
CA ILE A 34 -2.36 3.36 -6.21
C ILE A 34 -2.20 1.96 -5.61
N ALA A 35 -3.08 1.04 -5.99
CA ALA A 35 -3.04 -0.35 -5.57
C ALA A 35 -3.04 -1.28 -6.78
N ALA A 36 -2.09 -2.20 -6.86
CA ALA A 36 -2.05 -3.24 -7.88
C ALA A 36 -1.83 -4.63 -7.25
N GLY A 37 -2.63 -5.62 -7.66
CA GLY A 37 -2.50 -7.01 -7.21
C GLY A 37 -3.65 -7.47 -6.30
N ASN A 38 -3.35 -8.31 -5.31
CA ASN A 38 -4.38 -9.03 -4.55
C ASN A 38 -4.29 -8.76 -3.04
N GLY A 39 -5.43 -8.43 -2.40
CA GLY A 39 -5.52 -8.46 -0.94
C GLY A 39 -4.72 -7.36 -0.24
N ASN A 40 -4.38 -6.26 -0.90
CA ASN A 40 -3.66 -5.16 -0.25
C ASN A 40 -4.62 -4.30 0.58
N THR A 41 -4.16 -3.85 1.74
CA THR A 41 -4.86 -2.87 2.59
C THR A 41 -4.05 -1.58 2.66
N ILE A 42 -4.64 -0.46 2.24
CA ILE A 42 -3.96 0.82 2.15
C ILE A 42 -4.78 1.89 2.87
N LEU A 43 -4.15 2.58 3.81
CA LEU A 43 -4.73 3.69 4.56
C LEU A 43 -3.85 4.94 4.46
N GLY A 44 -4.39 6.06 4.02
CA GLY A 44 -3.71 7.35 4.03
C GLY A 44 -3.57 7.96 2.65
N ASN A 45 -2.45 8.63 2.37
CA ASN A 45 -2.32 9.51 1.20
C ASN A 45 -1.12 9.14 0.34
N THR A 46 -1.32 9.12 -0.98
CA THR A 46 -0.22 9.03 -1.96
C THR A 46 0.61 7.74 -1.82
N ASN A 47 0.05 6.65 -1.30
CA ASN A 47 0.77 5.37 -1.24
C ASN A 47 0.66 4.64 -2.57
N ALA A 48 1.74 3.99 -3.00
CA ALA A 48 1.79 3.11 -4.17
C ALA A 48 2.13 1.68 -3.73
N VAL A 49 1.19 0.75 -3.90
CA VAL A 49 1.30 -0.61 -3.39
C VAL A 49 1.07 -1.62 -4.50
N GLY A 50 2.00 -2.55 -4.66
CA GLY A 50 1.97 -3.59 -5.68
C GLY A 50 2.27 -4.97 -5.10
N GLY A 51 1.55 -5.99 -5.56
CA GLY A 51 1.76 -7.39 -5.18
C GLY A 51 0.64 -7.92 -4.30
N ASN A 52 0.96 -8.79 -3.33
CA ASN A 52 -0.04 -9.55 -2.59
C ASN A 52 0.01 -9.30 -1.07
N CYS A 53 -1.15 -9.14 -0.46
CA CYS A 53 -1.31 -9.12 1.00
C CYS A 53 -0.45 -8.07 1.73
N ASN A 54 -0.16 -6.93 1.12
CA ASN A 54 0.58 -5.86 1.81
C ASN A 54 -0.39 -4.99 2.64
N THR A 55 0.08 -4.51 3.80
CA THR A 55 -0.64 -3.55 4.64
C THR A 55 0.17 -2.26 4.74
N VAL A 56 -0.39 -1.15 4.29
CA VAL A 56 0.32 0.14 4.22
C VAL A 56 -0.51 1.23 4.86
N ALA A 57 0.05 1.95 5.83
CA ALA A 57 -0.59 3.08 6.47
C ALA A 57 0.33 4.31 6.56
N GLY A 58 -0.15 5.46 6.08
CA GLY A 58 0.57 6.73 6.18
C GLY A 58 0.65 7.49 4.87
N VAL A 59 1.78 8.15 4.61
CA VAL A 59 1.92 9.09 3.49
C VAL A 59 3.09 8.71 2.59
N SER A 60 2.87 8.69 1.28
CA SER A 60 3.92 8.54 0.27
C SER A 60 4.77 7.27 0.38
N ASN A 61 4.22 6.17 0.91
CA ASN A 61 4.94 4.89 0.96
C ASN A 61 4.84 4.17 -0.40
N THR A 62 5.92 3.52 -0.81
CA THR A 62 5.96 2.62 -1.98
C THR A 62 6.30 1.22 -1.52
N VAL A 63 5.41 0.25 -1.75
CA VAL A 63 5.56 -1.13 -1.27
C VAL A 63 5.31 -2.11 -2.41
N LEU A 64 6.30 -2.93 -2.73
CA LEU A 64 6.23 -3.94 -3.78
C LEU A 64 6.57 -5.32 -3.22
N GLY A 65 5.75 -6.32 -3.53
CA GLY A 65 6.00 -7.72 -3.18
C GLY A 65 4.90 -8.33 -2.32
N ASN A 66 5.27 -9.16 -1.34
CA ASN A 66 4.29 -10.00 -0.63
C ASN A 66 4.35 -9.81 0.89
N THR A 67 3.20 -9.65 1.53
CA THR A 67 3.07 -9.71 2.99
C THR A 67 3.93 -8.66 3.71
N ASN A 68 4.15 -7.49 3.12
CA ASN A 68 4.87 -6.40 3.79
C ASN A 68 3.91 -5.55 4.62
N ILE A 69 4.41 -5.03 5.74
CA ILE A 69 3.72 -4.06 6.59
C ILE A 69 4.54 -2.77 6.60
N ALA A 70 3.93 -1.66 6.18
CA ALA A 70 4.56 -0.35 6.15
C ALA A 70 3.72 0.67 6.90
N THR A 71 4.32 1.36 7.85
CA THR A 71 3.69 2.47 8.57
C THR A 71 4.60 3.69 8.59
N GLY A 72 4.02 4.89 8.43
CA GLY A 72 4.77 6.15 8.48
C GLY A 72 4.86 6.85 7.13
N ASN A 73 5.98 7.52 6.86
CA ASN A 73 6.10 8.47 5.75
C ASN A 73 7.27 8.13 4.83
N THR A 74 7.03 8.13 3.52
CA THR A 74 8.09 8.07 2.49
C THR A 74 8.97 6.81 2.59
N ASN A 75 8.40 5.66 2.99
CA ASN A 75 9.16 4.41 3.01
C ASN A 75 9.10 3.71 1.64
N TYR A 76 10.22 3.13 1.22
CA TYR A 76 10.33 2.25 0.06
C TYR A 76 10.62 0.83 0.51
N ILE A 77 9.77 -0.12 0.13
CA ILE A 77 9.89 -1.53 0.52
C ILE A 77 9.73 -2.41 -0.72
N SER A 78 10.68 -3.32 -0.94
CA SER A 78 10.61 -4.33 -2.00
C SER A 78 11.00 -5.71 -1.47
N GLY A 79 10.13 -6.70 -1.61
CA GLY A 79 10.40 -8.08 -1.23
C GLY A 79 9.27 -8.70 -0.41
N SER A 80 9.60 -9.54 0.57
CA SER A 80 8.59 -10.35 1.27
C SER A 80 8.69 -10.29 2.79
N SER A 81 7.56 -10.20 3.48
CA SER A 81 7.50 -10.29 4.95
C SER A 81 8.35 -9.25 5.68
N ASN A 82 8.48 -8.03 5.14
CA ASN A 82 9.15 -6.93 5.83
C ASN A 82 8.17 -6.13 6.68
N VAL A 83 8.63 -5.65 7.84
CA VAL A 83 7.88 -4.74 8.72
C VAL A 83 8.67 -3.45 8.88
N VAL A 84 8.09 -2.33 8.46
CA VAL A 84 8.74 -1.02 8.49
C VAL A 84 7.84 -0.01 9.16
N ASN A 85 8.37 0.69 10.16
CA ASN A 85 7.72 1.80 10.82
C ASN A 85 8.65 3.01 10.92
N GLY A 86 8.25 4.12 10.29
CA GLY A 86 8.87 5.42 10.50
C GLY A 86 9.03 6.21 9.20
N VAL A 87 10.14 6.92 9.03
CA VAL A 87 10.30 7.96 8.00
C VAL A 87 11.51 7.71 7.11
N SER A 88 11.29 7.71 5.80
CA SER A 88 12.35 7.68 4.78
C SER A 88 13.23 6.41 4.82
N ASN A 89 12.65 5.26 5.15
CA ASN A 89 13.38 3.98 5.11
C ASN A 89 13.40 3.37 3.70
N GLY A 90 14.50 2.72 3.34
CA GLY A 90 14.62 1.88 2.14
C GLY A 90 14.93 0.43 2.54
N VAL A 91 14.03 -0.50 2.21
CA VAL A 91 14.16 -1.91 2.60
C VAL A 91 14.00 -2.80 1.37
N ILE A 92 14.99 -3.66 1.13
CA ILE A 92 14.95 -4.69 0.09
C ILE A 92 15.29 -6.03 0.72
N GLY A 93 14.55 -7.08 0.36
CA GLY A 93 14.81 -8.44 0.81
C GLY A 93 13.63 -9.04 1.56
N SER A 94 13.90 -9.97 2.47
CA SER A 94 12.84 -10.68 3.18
C SER A 94 13.09 -10.76 4.68
N GLY A 95 12.01 -10.60 5.47
CA GLY A 95 12.06 -10.78 6.92
C GLY A 95 12.75 -9.65 7.69
N ASN A 96 12.87 -8.45 7.10
CA ASN A 96 13.46 -7.31 7.79
C ASN A 96 12.46 -6.67 8.76
N LEU A 97 12.97 -6.21 9.91
CA LEU A 97 12.27 -5.32 10.83
C LEU A 97 13.05 -4.00 10.91
N VAL A 98 12.41 -2.89 10.52
CA VAL A 98 13.01 -1.56 10.54
C VAL A 98 12.09 -0.61 11.31
N VAL A 99 12.66 0.06 12.31
CA VAL A 99 11.98 1.08 13.10
C VAL A 99 12.87 2.32 13.12
N GLY A 100 12.42 3.43 12.53
CA GLY A 100 13.22 4.65 12.35
C GLY A 100 12.50 5.72 11.56
#